data_AF-A0AAU5C904-F1
#
_entry.id   AF-A0AAU5C904-F1
#
_cell.length_a   1.000
_cell.length_b   1.000
_cell.length_c   1.000
_cell.angle_alpha   90.00
_cell.angle_beta   90.00
_cell.angle_gamma   90.00
#
_symmetry.space_group_name_H-M   'P 1'
#
loop_
_entity.id
_entity.type
_entity.pdbx_description
1 polymer ?
#
loop_
_entity_poly.entity_id
_entity_poly.type
_entity_poly.pdbx_seq_one_letter_code
_entity_poly.pdbx_strand_id
1 'polypeptide(L)'
;MGRQEKPVDPAAGPVAVFALALRQLRKEAGSPTYGVMARRAGAYSVATLSRAAAGEQLPTLPVLHAYVAACGGDPSEWERRWTRVSDELAAQVAESGGEPAPYRGLSRYEPGDRDIYFGRDRLVQDLVSLAGRHRVVAVFGPSGIGKSSLLRAGLVPRLREPDAAPAAIRLFTPGERPLSRHREVLRPVDGPSDTWLIVDQFEELFTLCQDTEERKAFLAGLLAARNPHSRLRVVLGIRADFYPHCLAHAELADAIRMASLPVGPLTRDELREVITGPATARSLVVERALTASLIDEVHGRGAGLPFLSHVLLETWRRRRGRTLTLEGYERAGAMRGAIAQSAEAAYEGMDSAQAETARRVMLRLVTPGDGAPDTRRPTGRSELESAGIGHETRTVLDLLARARLITLDGDTVDLAHEALITAWPRLHSWIEEDREKLRLHRWLTDAAEAWESVGRDPGVRISPVRLTQLGEFFMTPADRRQLTPLEADFIAAGKATHRRGLRVQWTARAAVPLLATMTFIVARLAWAQNRDAQRHQLPVLAAVRDASAGIAPPGPRSLRRFAVSRYGARRAGRTRGRP
;
A
#
# COMPACT_ATOMS: atom_id res chain seq x y z
N MET A 1 -6.76 69.01 -7.79
CA MET A 1 -7.79 68.16 -8.42
C MET A 1 -7.15 66.86 -8.86
N GLY A 2 -7.62 65.71 -8.37
CA GLY A 2 -7.07 64.40 -8.74
C GLY A 2 -7.48 63.99 -10.16
N ARG A 3 -6.61 63.27 -10.85
CA ARG A 3 -6.86 62.70 -12.19
C ARG A 3 -8.14 61.86 -12.16
N GLN A 4 -9.08 62.11 -13.09
CA GLN A 4 -10.31 61.34 -13.18
C GLN A 4 -10.03 59.88 -13.54
N GLU A 5 -10.74 58.97 -12.89
CA GLU A 5 -10.61 57.54 -13.14
C GLU A 5 -11.25 57.16 -14.47
N LYS A 6 -10.57 56.31 -15.23
CA LYS A 6 -11.16 55.73 -16.44
C LYS A 6 -12.40 54.89 -16.06
N PRO A 7 -13.48 54.93 -16.85
CA PRO A 7 -14.63 54.05 -16.67
C PRO A 7 -14.21 52.58 -16.69
N VAL A 8 -14.81 51.76 -15.83
CA VAL A 8 -14.64 50.30 -15.82
C VAL A 8 -15.94 49.70 -16.29
N ASP A 9 -15.89 48.91 -17.36
CA ASP A 9 -17.05 48.20 -17.89
C ASP A 9 -17.36 46.97 -17.02
N PRO A 10 -18.51 46.90 -16.34
CA PRO A 10 -18.89 45.74 -15.52
C PRO A 10 -19.01 44.44 -16.33
N ALA A 11 -19.28 44.53 -17.65
CA ALA A 11 -19.42 43.37 -18.52
C ALA A 11 -18.08 42.75 -18.94
N ALA A 12 -16.94 43.40 -18.63
CA ALA A 12 -15.61 42.94 -19.02
C ALA A 12 -15.08 41.73 -18.23
N GLY A 13 -15.83 41.24 -17.22
CA GLY A 13 -15.53 40.02 -16.47
C GLY A 13 -15.34 40.23 -14.96
N PRO A 14 -15.03 39.16 -14.21
CA PRO A 14 -15.08 39.18 -12.75
C PRO A 14 -14.03 40.11 -12.11
N VAL A 15 -12.91 40.39 -12.79
CA VAL A 15 -11.92 41.40 -12.38
C VAL A 15 -12.50 42.82 -12.42
N ALA A 16 -13.29 43.15 -13.44
CA ALA A 16 -13.89 44.47 -13.59
C ALA A 16 -14.96 44.71 -12.51
N VAL A 17 -15.77 43.69 -12.21
CA VAL A 17 -16.74 43.71 -11.10
C VAL A 17 -16.03 43.91 -9.76
N PHE A 18 -14.93 43.19 -9.52
CA PHE A 18 -14.13 43.34 -8.29
C PHE A 18 -13.54 44.75 -8.14
N ALA A 19 -13.03 45.34 -9.23
CA ALA A 19 -12.51 46.71 -9.21
C ALA A 19 -13.59 47.75 -8.94
N LEU A 20 -14.81 47.57 -9.49
CA LEU A 20 -15.96 48.42 -9.18
C LEU A 20 -16.33 48.34 -7.69
N ALA A 21 -16.29 47.14 -7.11
CA ALA A 21 -16.51 46.96 -5.67
C ALA A 21 -15.45 47.71 -4.84
N LEU A 22 -14.17 47.68 -5.22
CA LEU A 22 -13.12 48.46 -4.55
C LEU A 22 -13.32 49.98 -4.68
N ARG A 23 -13.83 50.46 -5.82
CA ARG A 23 -14.20 51.87 -5.98
C ARG A 23 -15.39 52.23 -5.11
N GLN A 24 -16.34 51.32 -4.96
CA GLN A 24 -17.52 51.50 -4.10
C GLN A 24 -17.11 51.57 -2.61
N LEU A 25 -16.26 50.66 -2.14
CA LEU A 25 -15.67 50.74 -0.80
C LEU A 25 -14.99 52.10 -0.55
N ARG A 26 -14.25 52.59 -1.55
CA ARG A 26 -13.63 53.91 -1.43
C ARG A 26 -14.65 55.05 -1.35
N LYS A 27 -15.76 54.97 -2.09
CA LYS A 27 -16.84 55.95 -2.01
C LYS A 27 -17.48 55.97 -0.62
N GLU A 28 -17.75 54.80 -0.05
CA GLU A 28 -18.28 54.62 1.31
C GLU A 28 -17.33 55.16 2.37
N ALA A 29 -16.02 55.05 2.14
CA ALA A 29 -14.98 55.65 2.99
C ALA A 29 -14.82 57.17 2.83
N GLY A 30 -15.72 57.86 2.12
CA GLY A 30 -15.65 59.31 1.88
C GLY A 30 -14.75 59.71 0.71
N SER A 31 -14.51 58.81 -0.24
CA SER A 31 -13.68 59.04 -1.44
C SER A 31 -12.27 59.59 -1.16
N PRO A 32 -11.48 59.02 -0.22
CA PRO A 32 -10.12 59.45 0.00
C PRO A 32 -9.31 59.37 -1.29
N THR A 33 -8.50 60.38 -1.58
CA THR A 33 -7.61 60.34 -2.74
C THR A 33 -6.58 59.22 -2.57
N TYR A 34 -6.10 58.63 -3.67
CA TYR A 34 -5.04 57.62 -3.62
C TYR A 34 -3.77 58.10 -2.89
N GLY A 35 -3.49 59.41 -2.88
CA GLY A 35 -2.39 59.98 -2.09
C GLY A 35 -2.65 59.96 -0.57
N VAL A 36 -3.90 60.14 -0.14
CA VAL A 36 -4.30 59.95 1.26
C VAL A 36 -4.23 58.47 1.63
N MET A 37 -4.70 57.57 0.75
CA MET A 37 -4.63 56.13 0.99
C MET A 37 -3.19 55.62 1.08
N ALA A 38 -2.30 56.08 0.20
CA ALA A 38 -0.88 55.72 0.23
C ALA A 38 -0.21 56.12 1.55
N ARG A 39 -0.53 57.31 2.08
CA ARG A 39 -0.04 57.76 3.40
C ARG A 39 -0.60 56.94 4.56
N ARG A 40 -1.87 56.52 4.48
CA ARG A 40 -2.50 55.67 5.51
C ARG A 40 -1.95 54.24 5.51
N ALA A 41 -1.68 53.69 4.33
CA ALA A 41 -1.18 52.32 4.18
C ALA A 41 0.33 52.18 4.39
N GLY A 42 1.09 53.28 4.31
CA GLY A 42 2.53 53.35 4.64
C GLY A 42 3.48 52.60 3.69
N ALA A 43 2.98 51.71 2.84
CA ALA A 43 3.81 50.73 2.11
C ALA A 43 3.66 50.72 0.57
N TYR A 44 2.76 51.52 -0.02
CA TYR A 44 2.46 51.44 -1.47
C TYR A 44 2.32 52.80 -2.15
N SER A 45 2.75 52.87 -3.41
CA SER A 45 2.66 54.07 -4.23
C SER A 45 1.21 54.38 -4.66
N VAL A 46 0.95 55.66 -4.96
CA VAL A 46 -0.33 56.13 -5.54
C VAL A 46 -0.68 55.36 -6.82
N ALA A 47 0.31 55.06 -7.66
CA ALA A 47 0.12 54.32 -8.89
C ALA A 47 -0.30 52.86 -8.64
N THR A 48 0.24 52.22 -7.60
CA THR A 48 -0.11 50.84 -7.22
C THR A 48 -1.57 50.74 -6.76
N LEU A 49 -2.00 51.65 -5.87
CA LEU A 49 -3.37 51.67 -5.38
C LEU A 49 -4.38 52.08 -6.46
N SER A 50 -3.99 52.98 -7.37
CA SER A 50 -4.83 53.33 -8.52
C SER A 50 -5.01 52.15 -9.49
N ARG A 51 -3.94 51.38 -9.75
CA ARG A 51 -4.00 50.18 -10.59
C ARG A 51 -4.86 49.08 -9.99
N ALA A 52 -4.87 48.94 -8.66
CA ALA A 52 -5.67 47.95 -7.94
C ALA A 52 -7.18 48.09 -8.20
N ALA A 53 -7.66 49.30 -8.48
CA ALA A 53 -9.06 49.59 -8.79
C ALA A 53 -9.28 49.97 -10.27
N ALA A 54 -8.33 49.65 -11.15
CA ALA A 54 -8.43 49.97 -12.59
C ALA A 54 -9.31 49.00 -13.38
N GLY A 55 -9.58 47.79 -12.87
CA GLY A 55 -10.39 46.77 -13.56
C GLY A 55 -9.64 45.99 -14.64
N GLU A 56 -8.34 46.24 -14.83
CA GLU A 56 -7.51 45.55 -15.83
C GLU A 56 -6.93 44.23 -15.30
N GLN A 57 -6.65 44.14 -13.99
CA GLN A 57 -6.08 42.96 -13.34
C GLN A 57 -6.51 42.89 -11.87
N LEU A 58 -6.59 41.69 -11.32
CA LEU A 58 -6.87 41.50 -9.90
C LEU A 58 -5.66 41.99 -9.07
N PRO A 59 -5.84 42.83 -8.04
CA PRO A 59 -4.73 43.30 -7.20
C PRO A 59 -4.09 42.14 -6.44
N THR A 60 -2.83 42.28 -6.02
CA THR A 60 -2.22 41.30 -5.11
C THR A 60 -2.85 41.42 -3.72
N LEU A 61 -2.89 40.33 -2.93
CA LEU A 61 -3.45 40.36 -1.57
C LEU A 61 -2.81 41.44 -0.68
N PRO A 62 -1.48 41.66 -0.68
CA PRO A 62 -0.89 42.75 0.10
C PRO A 62 -1.37 44.15 -0.33
N VAL A 63 -1.56 44.37 -1.63
CA VAL A 63 -2.10 45.62 -2.17
C VAL A 63 -3.58 45.77 -1.85
N LEU A 64 -4.34 44.67 -1.90
CA LEU A 64 -5.74 44.63 -1.49
C LEU A 64 -5.90 44.99 -0.01
N HIS A 65 -5.13 44.34 0.88
CA HIS A 65 -5.17 44.62 2.32
C HIS A 65 -4.83 46.07 2.61
N ALA A 66 -3.80 46.62 1.95
CA ALA A 66 -3.45 48.04 2.06
C ALA A 66 -4.57 48.97 1.58
N TYR A 67 -5.22 48.64 0.46
CA TYR A 67 -6.33 49.41 -0.09
C TYR A 67 -7.54 49.39 0.86
N VAL A 68 -7.92 48.19 1.31
CA VAL A 68 -9.10 47.95 2.18
C VAL A 68 -8.88 48.60 3.54
N ALA A 69 -7.70 48.43 4.15
CA ALA A 69 -7.35 49.08 5.40
C ALA A 69 -7.36 50.61 5.29
N ALA A 70 -6.85 51.18 4.19
CA ALA A 70 -6.88 52.63 3.96
C ALA A 70 -8.30 53.19 3.80
N CYS A 71 -9.26 52.34 3.40
CA CYS A 71 -10.69 52.63 3.29
C CYS A 71 -11.51 52.19 4.52
N GLY A 72 -10.90 51.57 5.53
CA GLY A 72 -11.60 51.11 6.73
C GLY A 72 -12.50 49.88 6.54
N GLY A 73 -12.28 49.08 5.50
CA GLY A 73 -12.98 47.80 5.31
C GLY A 73 -12.32 46.64 6.08
N ASP A 74 -13.01 45.50 6.19
CA ASP A 74 -12.49 44.26 6.80
C ASP A 74 -11.59 43.50 5.81
N PRO A 75 -10.27 43.36 6.06
CA PRO A 75 -9.36 42.63 5.17
C PRO A 75 -9.78 41.17 4.94
N SER A 76 -10.33 40.50 5.94
CA SER A 76 -10.67 39.07 5.85
C SER A 76 -11.85 38.81 4.91
N GLU A 77 -12.84 39.72 4.90
CA GLU A 77 -13.97 39.66 3.99
C GLU A 77 -13.53 39.88 2.54
N TRP A 78 -12.66 40.87 2.34
CA TRP A 78 -12.13 41.20 1.02
C TRP A 78 -11.19 40.13 0.49
N GLU A 79 -10.43 39.45 1.36
CA GLU A 79 -9.65 38.27 1.02
C GLU A 79 -10.54 37.12 0.53
N ARG A 80 -11.65 36.81 1.22
CA ARG A 80 -12.62 35.80 0.75
C ARG A 80 -13.22 36.14 -0.62
N ARG A 81 -13.56 37.42 -0.84
CA ARG A 81 -14.08 37.90 -2.15
C ARG A 81 -13.01 37.79 -3.24
N TRP A 82 -11.76 38.12 -2.91
CA TRP A 82 -10.62 38.01 -3.81
C TRP A 82 -10.34 36.56 -4.22
N THR A 83 -10.35 35.64 -3.26
CA THR A 83 -10.15 34.20 -3.50
C THR A 83 -11.23 33.66 -4.45
N ARG A 84 -12.50 34.01 -4.23
CA ARG A 84 -13.61 33.61 -5.13
C ARG A 84 -13.39 34.06 -6.57
N VAL A 85 -13.00 35.32 -6.79
CA VAL A 85 -12.72 35.86 -8.13
C VAL A 85 -11.48 35.21 -8.75
N SER A 86 -10.45 34.96 -7.95
CA SER A 86 -9.24 34.24 -8.40
C SER A 86 -9.57 32.81 -8.83
N ASP A 87 -10.41 32.11 -8.08
CA ASP A 87 -10.83 30.74 -8.38
C ASP A 87 -11.75 30.68 -9.60
N GLU A 88 -12.66 31.65 -9.76
CA GLU A 88 -13.51 31.80 -10.95
C GLU A 88 -12.66 32.03 -12.21
N LEU A 89 -11.64 32.89 -12.14
CA LEU A 89 -10.69 33.10 -13.23
C LEU A 89 -9.88 31.84 -13.56
N ALA A 90 -9.46 31.10 -12.52
CA ALA A 90 -8.77 29.83 -12.70
C ALA A 90 -9.68 28.77 -13.35
N ALA A 91 -10.97 28.75 -13.00
CA ALA A 91 -11.98 27.86 -13.59
C ALA A 91 -12.27 28.21 -15.05
N GLN A 92 -12.39 29.49 -15.39
CA GLN A 92 -12.57 29.95 -16.78
C GLN A 92 -11.39 29.57 -17.68
N VAL A 93 -10.15 29.57 -17.15
CA VAL A 93 -8.95 29.10 -17.84
C VAL A 93 -8.93 27.57 -17.99
N ALA A 94 -9.55 26.84 -17.06
CA ALA A 94 -9.69 25.38 -17.14
C ALA A 94 -10.77 24.93 -18.14
N GLU A 95 -11.90 25.65 -18.21
CA GLU A 95 -13.02 25.36 -19.13
C GLU A 95 -12.73 25.72 -20.59
N SER A 96 -11.80 26.65 -20.85
CA SER A 96 -11.41 27.09 -22.19
C SER A 96 -10.44 26.14 -22.93
N GLY A 97 -10.25 24.91 -22.44
CA GLY A 97 -9.42 23.90 -23.10
C GLY A 97 -7.91 24.22 -23.07
N GLY A 98 -7.44 24.82 -21.97
CA GLY A 98 -6.05 25.24 -21.82
C GLY A 98 -5.01 24.12 -22.01
N GLU A 99 -3.81 24.52 -22.47
CA GLU A 99 -2.63 23.64 -22.64
C GLU A 99 -2.49 22.66 -21.45
N PRO A 100 -2.27 21.36 -21.70
CA PRO A 100 -2.14 20.38 -20.64
C PRO A 100 -1.03 20.80 -19.67
N ALA A 101 -1.26 20.59 -18.37
CA ALA A 101 -0.32 21.01 -17.34
C ALA A 101 1.07 20.40 -17.57
N PRO A 102 2.15 21.18 -17.42
CA PRO A 102 3.52 20.69 -17.65
C PRO A 102 4.02 19.75 -16.54
N TYR A 103 3.34 19.68 -15.39
CA TYR A 103 3.71 18.85 -14.26
C TYR A 103 2.60 17.85 -13.94
N ARG A 104 2.98 16.61 -13.60
CA ARG A 104 2.03 15.50 -13.35
C ARG A 104 1.49 15.46 -11.91
N GLY A 105 2.15 16.15 -10.99
CA GLY A 105 1.72 16.24 -9.61
C GLY A 105 2.12 15.02 -8.81
N LEU A 106 1.17 14.42 -8.11
CA LEU A 106 1.39 13.15 -7.40
C LEU A 106 1.37 11.94 -8.33
N SER A 107 0.82 12.10 -9.55
CA SER A 107 0.87 11.05 -10.55
C SER A 107 2.29 10.84 -11.05
N ARG A 108 2.67 9.58 -11.26
CA ARG A 108 3.91 9.22 -11.96
C ARG A 108 3.87 9.65 -13.42
N TYR A 109 5.03 9.92 -14.00
CA TYR A 109 5.20 10.07 -15.44
C TYR A 109 5.08 8.72 -16.14
N GLU A 110 4.34 8.68 -17.24
CA GLU A 110 4.13 7.52 -18.10
C GLU A 110 4.95 7.63 -19.40
N PRO A 111 5.05 6.57 -20.22
CA PRO A 111 5.84 6.62 -21.45
C PRO A 111 5.45 7.72 -22.45
N GLY A 112 4.20 8.21 -22.39
CA GLY A 112 3.74 9.32 -23.21
C GLY A 112 4.23 10.70 -22.76
N ASP A 113 4.73 10.84 -21.53
CA ASP A 113 5.11 12.11 -20.92
C ASP A 113 6.60 12.48 -21.17
N ARG A 114 7.25 11.89 -22.19
CA ARG A 114 8.69 12.09 -22.48
C ARG A 114 9.04 13.55 -22.74
N ASP A 115 8.14 14.29 -23.36
CA ASP A 115 8.27 15.71 -23.71
C ASP A 115 8.30 16.64 -22.49
N ILE A 116 7.81 16.17 -21.35
CA ILE A 116 7.80 16.88 -20.07
C ILE A 116 8.66 16.19 -19.00
N TYR A 117 9.49 15.21 -19.37
CA TYR A 117 10.39 14.49 -18.46
C TYR A 117 11.85 14.97 -18.64
N PHE A 118 12.39 15.63 -17.61
CA PHE A 118 13.71 16.29 -17.63
C PHE A 118 14.59 15.90 -16.43
N GLY A 119 15.86 16.30 -16.44
CA GLY A 119 16.80 16.16 -15.31
C GLY A 119 17.34 14.75 -15.08
N ARG A 120 17.03 13.79 -15.95
CA ARG A 120 17.50 12.39 -15.83
C ARG A 120 18.08 11.84 -17.13
N ASP A 121 18.34 12.66 -18.13
CA ASP A 121 18.81 12.20 -19.45
C ASP A 121 20.12 11.40 -19.36
N ARG A 122 21.07 11.83 -18.53
CA ARG A 122 22.32 11.09 -18.28
C ARG A 122 22.06 9.72 -17.67
N LEU A 123 21.21 9.66 -16.64
CA LEU A 123 20.87 8.41 -15.96
C LEU A 123 20.11 7.44 -16.88
N VAL A 124 19.23 7.96 -17.74
CA VAL A 124 18.56 7.17 -18.79
C VAL A 124 19.59 6.60 -19.76
N GLN A 125 20.56 7.40 -20.20
CA GLN A 125 21.61 6.95 -21.11
C GLN A 125 22.49 5.85 -20.47
N ASP A 126 22.84 6.02 -19.19
CA ASP A 126 23.60 5.02 -18.43
C ASP A 126 22.80 3.71 -18.30
N LEU A 127 21.49 3.80 -18.05
CA LEU A 127 20.60 2.63 -17.99
C LEU A 127 20.50 1.90 -19.32
N VAL A 128 20.28 2.61 -20.42
CA VAL A 128 20.23 2.02 -21.78
C VAL A 128 21.56 1.33 -22.09
N SER A 129 22.69 1.98 -21.79
CA SER A 129 24.03 1.43 -22.04
C SER A 129 24.33 0.20 -21.18
N LEU A 130 23.90 0.20 -19.92
CA LEU A 130 24.05 -0.94 -19.01
C LEU A 130 23.17 -2.12 -19.46
N ALA A 131 21.91 -1.84 -19.82
CA ALA A 131 20.97 -2.85 -20.29
C ALA A 131 21.24 -3.35 -21.71
N GLY A 132 22.05 -2.62 -22.49
CA GLY A 132 22.62 -3.10 -23.75
C GLY A 132 23.71 -4.17 -23.52
N ARG A 133 24.52 -4.02 -22.46
CA ARG A 133 25.62 -4.94 -22.11
C ARG A 133 25.18 -6.15 -21.29
N HIS A 134 24.16 -5.99 -20.45
CA HIS A 134 23.68 -7.04 -19.56
C HIS A 134 22.21 -7.36 -19.80
N ARG A 135 21.87 -8.65 -19.80
CA ARG A 135 20.48 -9.10 -20.01
C ARG A 135 19.60 -8.95 -18.78
N VAL A 136 20.16 -8.84 -17.59
CA VAL A 136 19.41 -8.54 -16.36
C VAL A 136 20.10 -7.35 -15.70
N VAL A 137 19.34 -6.28 -15.47
CA VAL A 137 19.81 -5.04 -14.83
C VAL A 137 18.89 -4.69 -13.69
N ALA A 138 19.45 -4.28 -12.56
CA ALA A 138 18.69 -3.78 -11.43
C ALA A 138 18.90 -2.26 -11.24
N VAL A 139 17.80 -1.52 -11.07
CA VAL A 139 17.77 -0.08 -10.81
C VAL A 139 17.36 0.11 -9.35
N PHE A 140 18.29 0.59 -8.53
CA PHE A 140 18.10 0.73 -7.08
C PHE A 140 17.90 2.17 -6.65
N GLY A 141 17.10 2.40 -5.62
CA GLY A 141 17.05 3.71 -4.97
C GLY A 141 15.93 3.85 -3.95
N PRO A 142 15.95 4.89 -3.11
CA PRO A 142 14.89 5.16 -2.14
C PRO A 142 13.51 5.31 -2.77
N SER A 143 12.44 5.18 -1.98
CA SER A 143 11.09 5.54 -2.46
C SER A 143 11.03 7.03 -2.83
N GLY A 144 10.16 7.40 -3.77
CA GLY A 144 9.97 8.80 -4.19
C GLY A 144 11.15 9.46 -4.93
N ILE A 145 12.21 8.74 -5.29
CA ILE A 145 13.36 9.30 -6.04
C ILE A 145 13.16 9.32 -7.57
N GLY A 146 11.99 8.87 -8.03
CA GLY A 146 11.61 8.86 -9.45
C GLY A 146 11.97 7.61 -10.25
N LYS A 147 12.24 6.45 -9.60
CA LYS A 147 12.57 5.18 -10.28
C LYS A 147 11.50 4.75 -11.30
N SER A 148 10.24 4.71 -10.88
CA SER A 148 9.13 4.32 -11.76
C SER A 148 9.00 5.27 -12.96
N SER A 149 9.18 6.58 -12.76
CA SER A 149 9.21 7.56 -13.85
C SER A 149 10.44 7.41 -14.75
N LEU A 150 11.62 7.07 -14.19
CA LEU A 150 12.82 6.76 -14.98
C LEU A 150 12.59 5.56 -15.90
N LEU A 151 11.97 4.48 -15.39
CA LEU A 151 11.65 3.30 -16.18
C LEU A 151 10.58 3.60 -17.24
N ARG A 152 9.53 4.33 -16.87
CA ARG A 152 8.36 4.59 -17.72
C ARG A 152 8.60 5.71 -18.74
N ALA A 153 8.92 6.92 -18.29
CA ALA A 153 9.07 8.09 -19.15
C ALA A 153 10.50 8.29 -19.67
N GLY A 154 11.49 7.66 -19.04
CA GLY A 154 12.88 7.67 -19.48
C GLY A 154 13.21 6.50 -20.41
N LEU A 155 13.20 5.27 -19.87
CA LEU A 155 13.67 4.08 -20.57
C LEU A 155 12.73 3.63 -21.71
N VAL A 156 11.43 3.48 -21.47
CA VAL A 156 10.50 2.97 -22.50
C VAL A 156 10.52 3.79 -23.80
N PRO A 157 10.49 5.14 -23.77
CA PRO A 157 10.59 5.93 -24.99
C PRO A 157 11.89 5.72 -25.75
N ARG A 158 13.04 5.63 -25.06
CA ARG A 158 14.33 5.34 -25.69
C ARG A 158 14.36 3.97 -26.35
N LEU A 159 13.73 2.97 -25.73
CA LEU A 159 13.62 1.64 -26.33
C LEU A 159 12.67 1.60 -27.53
N ARG A 160 11.79 2.59 -27.71
CA ARG A 160 10.89 2.72 -28.86
C ARG A 160 11.49 3.52 -30.01
N GLU A 161 12.67 4.10 -29.83
CA GLU A 161 13.36 4.80 -30.91
C GLU A 161 13.67 3.82 -32.05
N PRO A 162 13.63 4.27 -33.32
CA PRO A 162 13.75 3.38 -34.49
C PRO A 162 14.99 2.49 -34.46
N ASP A 163 16.09 2.99 -33.90
CA ASP A 163 17.37 2.29 -33.84
C ASP A 163 17.40 1.15 -32.82
N ALA A 164 16.50 1.14 -31.83
CA ALA A 164 16.45 0.11 -30.79
C ALA A 164 15.67 -1.15 -31.20
N ALA A 165 14.66 -1.00 -32.07
CA ALA A 165 13.85 -2.06 -32.69
C ALA A 165 13.56 -3.32 -31.82
N PRO A 166 13.03 -3.19 -30.59
CA PRO A 166 12.71 -4.34 -29.75
C PRO A 166 11.53 -5.14 -30.31
N ALA A 167 11.51 -6.46 -30.09
CA ALA A 167 10.39 -7.31 -30.49
C ALA A 167 9.11 -6.98 -29.68
N ALA A 168 9.28 -6.67 -28.40
CA ALA A 168 8.23 -6.16 -27.53
C ALA A 168 8.84 -5.46 -26.30
N ILE A 169 8.10 -4.53 -25.72
CA ILE A 169 8.40 -3.92 -24.42
C ILE A 169 7.20 -4.18 -23.52
N ARG A 170 7.43 -4.87 -22.41
CA ARG A 170 6.41 -5.24 -21.44
C ARG A 170 6.77 -4.62 -20.10
N LEU A 171 5.91 -3.74 -19.60
CA LEU A 171 6.09 -3.07 -18.32
C LEU A 171 4.98 -3.51 -17.38
N PHE A 172 5.34 -4.03 -16.22
CA PHE A 172 4.38 -4.52 -15.24
C PHE A 172 4.95 -4.47 -13.82
N THR A 173 4.07 -4.72 -12.86
CA THR A 173 4.37 -4.81 -11.44
C THR A 173 3.99 -6.21 -10.96
N PRO A 174 4.81 -6.90 -10.13
CA PRO A 174 4.57 -8.32 -9.78
C PRO A 174 3.22 -8.63 -9.14
N GLY A 175 2.79 -7.86 -8.14
CA GLY A 175 1.59 -8.16 -7.34
C GLY A 175 1.66 -9.44 -6.50
N GLU A 176 0.51 -9.92 -6.02
CA GLU A 176 0.38 -11.03 -5.06
C GLU A 176 0.65 -12.42 -5.67
N ARG A 177 0.22 -12.63 -6.92
CA ARG A 177 0.38 -13.89 -7.68
C ARG A 177 1.17 -13.66 -8.97
N PRO A 178 2.48 -13.36 -8.86
CA PRO A 178 3.27 -12.84 -9.98
C PRO A 178 3.44 -13.85 -11.11
N LEU A 179 3.62 -15.14 -10.81
CA LEU A 179 3.76 -16.15 -11.85
C LEU A 179 2.43 -16.41 -12.54
N SER A 180 1.37 -16.57 -11.75
CA SER A 180 0.03 -16.87 -12.26
C SER A 180 -0.46 -15.76 -13.19
N ARG A 181 -0.22 -14.50 -12.84
CA ARG A 181 -0.64 -13.32 -13.61
C ARG A 181 0.26 -13.03 -14.82
N HIS A 182 1.55 -13.32 -14.74
CA HIS A 182 2.53 -12.88 -15.74
C HIS A 182 3.23 -14.02 -16.49
N ARG A 183 2.76 -15.27 -16.38
CA ARG A 183 3.40 -16.44 -17.03
C ARG A 183 3.71 -16.23 -18.51
N GLU A 184 2.75 -15.72 -19.29
CA GLU A 184 2.93 -15.48 -20.73
C GLU A 184 3.83 -14.27 -21.00
N VAL A 185 3.87 -13.30 -20.08
CA VAL A 185 4.72 -12.10 -20.15
C VAL A 185 6.20 -12.47 -20.01
N LEU A 186 6.52 -13.59 -19.36
CA LEU A 186 7.90 -14.08 -19.19
C LEU A 186 8.47 -14.78 -20.44
N ARG A 187 7.67 -15.02 -21.49
CA ARG A 187 8.14 -15.65 -22.73
C ARG A 187 8.54 -14.60 -23.79
N PRO A 188 9.71 -14.69 -24.43
CA PRO A 188 10.06 -13.77 -25.51
C PRO A 188 9.08 -13.92 -26.67
N VAL A 189 8.79 -12.81 -27.36
CA VAL A 189 8.00 -12.83 -28.61
C VAL A 189 8.84 -13.48 -29.72
N ASP A 190 8.23 -14.27 -30.59
CA ASP A 190 8.91 -14.84 -31.75
C ASP A 190 9.44 -13.76 -32.70
N GLY A 191 10.64 -13.97 -33.26
CA GLY A 191 11.30 -12.99 -34.14
C GLY A 191 12.83 -12.93 -33.99
N PRO A 192 13.49 -11.93 -34.57
CA PRO A 192 14.94 -11.75 -34.45
C PRO A 192 15.36 -10.85 -33.27
N SER A 193 14.50 -9.91 -32.84
CA SER A 193 14.86 -8.90 -31.83
C SER A 193 14.64 -9.34 -30.37
N ASP A 194 15.25 -8.67 -29.40
CA ASP A 194 15.03 -8.95 -27.97
C ASP A 194 13.65 -8.44 -27.48
N THR A 195 13.06 -9.15 -26.54
CA THR A 195 11.88 -8.72 -25.76
C THR A 195 12.33 -8.14 -24.42
N TRP A 196 11.88 -6.92 -24.13
CA TRP A 196 12.23 -6.19 -22.91
C TRP A 196 11.15 -6.36 -21.84
N LEU A 197 11.52 -6.82 -20.66
CA LEU A 197 10.69 -6.93 -19.47
C LEU A 197 11.14 -5.88 -18.46
N ILE A 198 10.27 -4.92 -18.18
CA ILE A 198 10.50 -3.88 -17.18
C ILE A 198 9.59 -4.20 -16.01
N VAL A 199 10.19 -4.65 -14.91
CA VAL A 199 9.49 -4.99 -13.67
C VAL A 199 9.65 -3.81 -12.71
N ASP A 200 8.62 -2.98 -12.63
CA ASP A 200 8.56 -1.84 -11.72
C ASP A 200 8.06 -2.32 -10.33
N GLN A 201 8.50 -1.65 -9.25
CA GLN A 201 8.24 -2.05 -7.85
C GLN A 201 8.47 -3.55 -7.59
N PHE A 202 9.65 -4.04 -7.95
CA PHE A 202 10.01 -5.44 -7.78
C PHE A 202 9.91 -5.90 -6.31
N GLU A 203 10.03 -4.99 -5.35
CA GLU A 203 9.81 -5.28 -3.92
C GLU A 203 8.45 -5.91 -3.60
N GLU A 204 7.42 -5.71 -4.45
CA GLU A 204 6.11 -6.35 -4.27
C GLU A 204 6.21 -7.89 -4.25
N LEU A 205 7.23 -8.43 -4.89
CA LEU A 205 7.53 -9.86 -4.85
C LEU A 205 7.85 -10.36 -3.42
N PHE A 206 8.38 -9.49 -2.56
CA PHE A 206 8.72 -9.82 -1.18
C PHE A 206 7.64 -9.39 -0.19
N THR A 207 6.87 -8.34 -0.50
CA THR A 207 5.82 -7.82 0.40
C THR A 207 4.45 -8.42 0.15
N LEU A 208 4.07 -8.66 -1.11
CA LEU A 208 2.72 -9.09 -1.49
C LEU A 208 2.66 -10.60 -1.79
N CYS A 209 3.70 -11.18 -2.40
CA CYS A 209 3.71 -12.60 -2.74
C CYS A 209 4.11 -13.49 -1.54
N GLN A 210 3.10 -14.08 -0.89
CA GLN A 210 3.30 -14.96 0.27
C GLN A 210 3.70 -16.40 -0.12
N ASP A 211 3.32 -16.88 -1.30
CA ASP A 211 3.70 -18.20 -1.80
C ASP A 211 5.17 -18.23 -2.20
N THR A 212 5.96 -19.01 -1.46
CA THR A 212 7.41 -19.12 -1.66
C THR A 212 7.77 -19.87 -2.95
N GLU A 213 6.97 -20.85 -3.37
CA GLU A 213 7.23 -21.63 -4.59
C GLU A 213 6.85 -20.83 -5.83
N GLU A 214 5.71 -20.11 -5.79
CA GLU A 214 5.36 -19.15 -6.84
C GLU A 214 6.46 -18.08 -7.02
N ARG A 215 6.93 -17.51 -5.90
CA ARG A 215 8.01 -16.52 -5.90
C ARG A 215 9.30 -17.06 -6.53
N LYS A 216 9.72 -18.26 -6.13
CA LYS A 216 10.92 -18.92 -6.68
C LYS A 216 10.80 -19.17 -8.18
N ALA A 217 9.66 -19.69 -8.62
CA ALA A 217 9.43 -19.99 -10.03
C ALA A 217 9.36 -18.71 -10.89
N PHE A 218 8.76 -17.63 -10.36
CA PHE A 218 8.78 -16.32 -11.00
C PHE A 218 10.20 -15.75 -11.13
N LEU A 219 11.00 -15.82 -10.05
CA LEU A 219 12.42 -15.42 -10.07
C LEU A 219 13.22 -16.21 -11.11
N ALA A 220 13.05 -17.53 -11.15
CA ALA A 220 13.72 -18.38 -12.12
C ALA A 220 13.38 -17.98 -13.57
N GLY A 221 12.11 -17.64 -13.84
CA GLY A 221 11.67 -17.16 -15.16
C GLY A 221 12.34 -15.84 -15.57
N LEU A 222 12.49 -14.88 -14.65
CA LEU A 222 13.20 -13.63 -14.91
C LEU A 222 14.70 -13.86 -15.10
N LEU A 223 15.31 -14.67 -14.25
CA LEU A 223 16.76 -14.93 -14.26
C LEU A 223 17.20 -15.85 -15.40
N ALA A 224 16.29 -16.59 -16.04
CA ALA A 224 16.56 -17.30 -17.29
C ALA A 224 17.05 -16.37 -18.40
N ALA A 225 16.74 -15.06 -18.32
CA ALA A 225 17.30 -14.04 -19.21
C ALA A 225 18.83 -13.91 -19.12
N ARG A 226 19.48 -14.40 -18.05
CA ARG A 226 20.95 -14.41 -17.94
C ARG A 226 21.63 -15.27 -19.00
N ASN A 227 20.93 -16.25 -19.57
CA ASN A 227 21.47 -17.06 -20.66
C ASN A 227 21.77 -16.15 -21.87
N PRO A 228 23.01 -16.14 -22.42
CA PRO A 228 23.35 -15.33 -23.59
C PRO A 228 22.46 -15.56 -24.82
N HIS A 229 21.90 -16.77 -24.96
CA HIS A 229 20.99 -17.16 -26.03
C HIS A 229 19.52 -16.80 -25.75
N SER A 230 19.18 -16.38 -24.52
CA SER A 230 17.84 -15.89 -24.23
C SER A 230 17.57 -14.65 -25.07
N ARG A 231 16.34 -14.48 -25.55
CA ARG A 231 15.90 -13.24 -26.22
C ARG A 231 15.22 -12.27 -25.26
N LEU A 232 15.35 -12.50 -23.96
CA LEU A 232 14.81 -11.65 -22.91
C LEU A 232 15.89 -10.69 -22.42
N ARG A 233 15.47 -9.44 -22.19
CA ARG A 233 16.20 -8.45 -21.40
C ARG A 233 15.31 -7.98 -20.27
N VAL A 234 15.81 -8.00 -19.05
CA VAL A 234 15.05 -7.73 -17.84
C VAL A 234 15.64 -6.51 -17.13
N VAL A 235 14.80 -5.55 -16.81
CA VAL A 235 15.14 -4.39 -15.98
C VAL A 235 14.25 -4.42 -14.74
N LEU A 236 14.87 -4.51 -13.56
CA LEU A 236 14.18 -4.58 -12.27
C LEU A 236 14.28 -3.22 -11.56
N GLY A 237 13.15 -2.57 -11.31
CA GLY A 237 13.09 -1.39 -10.44
C GLY A 237 12.91 -1.83 -8.99
N ILE A 238 13.92 -1.62 -8.14
CA ILE A 238 13.95 -2.13 -6.78
C ILE A 238 14.15 -0.99 -5.78
N ARG A 239 13.38 -0.98 -4.69
CA ARG A 239 13.67 -0.11 -3.54
C ARG A 239 14.98 -0.51 -2.85
N ALA A 240 15.77 0.49 -2.47
CA ALA A 240 17.05 0.27 -1.79
C ALA A 240 16.90 -0.55 -0.49
N ASP A 241 15.84 -0.31 0.28
CA ASP A 241 15.57 -1.01 1.56
C ASP A 241 15.26 -2.51 1.36
N PHE A 242 14.97 -2.93 0.13
CA PHE A 242 14.71 -4.33 -0.23
C PHE A 242 15.96 -5.05 -0.76
N TYR A 243 17.12 -4.38 -0.78
CA TYR A 243 18.38 -5.00 -1.15
C TYR A 243 18.73 -6.25 -0.30
N PRO A 244 18.53 -6.27 1.05
CA PRO A 244 18.78 -7.47 1.86
C PRO A 244 17.95 -8.68 1.44
N HIS A 245 16.69 -8.46 1.03
CA HIS A 245 15.82 -9.53 0.53
C HIS A 245 16.33 -10.11 -0.78
N CYS A 246 16.90 -9.28 -1.66
CA CYS A 246 17.52 -9.74 -2.89
C CYS A 246 18.76 -10.60 -2.64
N LEU A 247 19.56 -10.25 -1.62
CA LEU A 247 20.75 -11.01 -1.23
C LEU A 247 20.44 -12.41 -0.68
N ALA A 248 19.23 -12.63 -0.17
CA ALA A 248 18.79 -13.96 0.26
C ALA A 248 18.64 -14.96 -0.91
N HIS A 249 18.65 -14.48 -2.16
CA HIS A 249 18.55 -15.29 -3.37
C HIS A 249 19.86 -15.23 -4.17
N ALA A 250 20.63 -16.32 -4.17
CA ALA A 250 22.00 -16.35 -4.73
C ALA A 250 22.08 -15.87 -6.20
N GLU A 251 21.21 -16.39 -7.09
CA GLU A 251 21.23 -16.02 -8.50
C GLU A 251 20.81 -14.57 -8.76
N LEU A 252 19.88 -14.05 -7.95
CA LEU A 252 19.44 -12.66 -8.03
C LEU A 252 20.54 -11.71 -7.52
N ALA A 253 21.19 -12.09 -6.40
CA ALA A 253 22.32 -11.36 -5.85
C ALA A 253 23.49 -11.28 -6.85
N ASP A 254 23.77 -12.36 -7.57
CA ASP A 254 24.76 -12.39 -8.64
C ASP A 254 24.39 -11.44 -9.78
N ALA A 255 23.13 -11.47 -10.25
CA ALA A 255 22.66 -10.58 -11.31
C ALA A 255 22.79 -9.10 -10.93
N ILE A 256 22.37 -8.76 -9.70
CA ILE A 256 22.45 -7.40 -9.14
C ILE A 256 23.90 -6.93 -9.02
N ARG A 257 24.81 -7.79 -8.52
CA ARG A 257 26.24 -7.47 -8.40
C ARG A 257 26.85 -7.14 -9.76
N MET A 258 26.46 -7.87 -10.80
CA MET A 258 27.02 -7.69 -12.15
C MET A 258 26.50 -6.44 -12.85
N ALA A 259 25.23 -6.08 -12.64
CA ALA A 259 24.61 -4.96 -13.34
C ALA A 259 23.56 -4.27 -12.48
N SER A 260 24.03 -3.30 -11.68
CA SER A 260 23.16 -2.42 -10.91
C SER A 260 23.40 -0.94 -11.23
N LEU A 261 22.32 -0.18 -11.31
CA LEU A 261 22.33 1.27 -11.48
C LEU A 261 21.68 1.92 -10.25
N PRO A 262 22.46 2.56 -9.37
CA PRO A 262 21.90 3.33 -8.26
C PRO A 262 21.31 4.66 -8.75
N VAL A 263 20.08 4.95 -8.31
CA VAL A 263 19.36 6.19 -8.53
C VAL A 263 19.50 7.05 -7.28
N GLY A 264 20.45 7.99 -7.35
CA GLY A 264 20.67 8.98 -6.30
C GLY A 264 19.69 10.16 -6.35
N PRO A 265 19.74 11.05 -5.35
CA PRO A 265 19.06 12.34 -5.41
C PRO A 265 19.52 13.14 -6.63
N LEU A 266 18.63 13.99 -7.14
CA LEU A 266 18.97 14.92 -8.22
C LEU A 266 19.99 15.94 -7.72
N THR A 267 20.96 16.24 -8.57
CA THR A 267 21.86 17.39 -8.39
C THR A 267 21.09 18.70 -8.52
N ARG A 268 21.70 19.82 -8.11
CA ARG A 268 21.08 21.16 -8.26
C ARG A 268 20.77 21.50 -9.71
N ASP A 269 21.62 21.07 -10.65
CA ASP A 269 21.43 21.34 -12.08
C ASP A 269 20.32 20.48 -12.66
N GLU A 270 20.29 19.19 -12.33
CA GLU A 270 19.20 18.31 -12.70
C GLU A 270 17.86 18.76 -12.09
N LEU A 271 17.84 19.24 -10.83
CA LEU A 271 16.64 19.83 -10.22
C LEU A 271 16.16 21.06 -10.99
N ARG A 272 17.09 21.92 -11.43
CA ARG A 272 16.75 23.09 -12.25
C ARG A 272 16.09 22.66 -13.56
N GLU A 273 16.60 21.63 -14.21
CA GLU A 273 16.00 21.06 -15.42
C GLU A 273 14.60 20.49 -15.14
N VAL A 274 14.43 19.74 -14.04
CA VAL A 274 13.12 19.20 -13.63
C VAL A 274 12.10 20.32 -13.37
N ILE A 275 12.53 21.44 -12.80
CA ILE A 275 11.66 22.58 -12.50
C ILE A 275 11.34 23.35 -13.77
N THR A 276 12.35 23.73 -14.56
CA THR A 276 12.19 24.71 -15.65
C THR A 276 11.90 24.07 -17.02
N GLY A 277 12.38 22.85 -17.25
CA GLY A 277 12.23 22.13 -18.52
C GLY A 277 10.76 21.90 -18.92
N PRO A 278 9.93 21.28 -18.06
CA PRO A 278 8.53 21.04 -18.41
C PRO A 278 7.74 22.31 -18.69
N ALA A 279 7.98 23.39 -17.91
CA ALA A 279 7.38 24.70 -18.17
C ALA A 279 7.81 25.24 -19.54
N THR A 280 9.11 25.22 -19.83
CA THR A 280 9.66 25.71 -21.10
C THR A 280 9.11 24.94 -22.30
N ALA A 281 8.93 23.62 -22.18
CA ALA A 281 8.33 22.77 -23.21
C ALA A 281 6.86 23.17 -23.54
N ARG A 282 6.17 23.82 -22.59
CA ARG A 282 4.82 24.38 -22.77
C ARG A 282 4.86 25.91 -22.88
N SER A 283 6.01 26.48 -23.26
CA SER A 283 6.23 27.92 -23.41
C SER A 283 5.89 28.75 -22.16
N LEU A 284 5.96 28.15 -20.96
CA LEU A 284 5.76 28.80 -19.67
C LEU A 284 7.12 29.21 -19.08
N VAL A 285 7.09 30.19 -18.19
CA VAL A 285 8.28 30.69 -17.49
C VAL A 285 8.15 30.40 -16.00
N VAL A 286 9.20 29.87 -15.38
CA VAL A 286 9.28 29.75 -13.92
C VAL A 286 10.15 30.89 -13.39
N GLU A 287 9.66 31.63 -12.41
CA GLU A 287 10.45 32.69 -11.79
C GLU A 287 11.79 32.16 -11.24
N ARG A 288 12.86 32.96 -11.39
CA ARG A 288 14.19 32.60 -10.88
C ARG A 288 14.19 32.41 -9.36
N ALA A 289 13.46 33.28 -8.65
CA ALA A 289 13.31 33.21 -7.20
C ALA A 289 12.59 31.93 -6.76
N LEU A 290 11.50 31.56 -7.45
CA LEU A 290 10.80 30.28 -7.23
C LEU A 290 11.71 29.08 -7.49
N THR A 291 12.45 29.09 -8.60
CA THR A 291 13.37 28.01 -8.96
C THR A 291 14.45 27.82 -7.90
N ALA A 292 15.07 28.91 -7.43
CA ALA A 292 16.08 28.86 -6.38
C ALA A 292 15.50 28.32 -5.06
N SER A 293 14.33 28.83 -4.64
CA SER A 293 13.63 28.39 -3.43
C SER A 293 13.32 26.89 -3.46
N LEU A 294 12.78 26.37 -4.57
CA LEU A 294 12.48 24.95 -4.72
C LEU A 294 13.73 24.08 -4.74
N ILE A 295 14.81 24.52 -5.40
CA ILE A 295 16.08 23.79 -5.38
C ILE A 295 16.62 23.70 -3.96
N ASP A 296 16.68 24.80 -3.22
CA ASP A 296 17.19 24.81 -1.85
C ASP A 296 16.31 23.98 -0.89
N GLU A 297 15.01 23.90 -1.15
CA GLU A 297 14.10 23.15 -0.32
C GLU A 297 14.11 21.64 -0.61
N VAL A 298 14.31 21.20 -1.87
CA VAL A 298 14.43 19.78 -2.23
C VAL A 298 15.85 19.25 -2.01
N HIS A 299 16.87 20.06 -2.30
CA HIS A 299 18.25 19.59 -2.32
C HIS A 299 18.71 19.15 -0.92
N GLY A 300 19.25 17.95 -0.82
CA GLY A 300 19.64 17.35 0.46
C GLY A 300 18.49 16.76 1.28
N ARG A 301 17.23 16.95 0.87
CA ARG A 301 16.07 16.28 1.47
C ARG A 301 15.73 15.04 0.63
N GLY A 302 15.84 13.84 1.22
CA GLY A 302 15.51 12.59 0.54
C GLY A 302 14.03 12.52 0.12
N ALA A 303 13.73 11.79 -0.97
CA ALA A 303 12.38 11.45 -1.43
C ALA A 303 11.39 12.64 -1.70
N GLY A 304 11.88 13.78 -2.19
CA GLY A 304 11.07 15.00 -2.40
C GLY A 304 10.46 15.22 -3.80
N LEU A 305 10.74 14.37 -4.80
CA LEU A 305 10.34 14.65 -6.20
C LEU A 305 8.83 14.65 -6.46
N PRO A 306 8.03 13.75 -5.87
CA PRO A 306 6.58 13.78 -5.99
C PRO A 306 6.00 15.07 -5.39
N PHE A 307 6.55 15.52 -4.25
CA PHE A 307 6.19 16.78 -3.64
C PHE A 307 6.51 17.96 -4.56
N LEU A 308 7.72 17.97 -5.13
CA LEU A 308 8.14 18.99 -6.08
C LEU A 308 7.17 19.06 -7.27
N SER A 309 6.82 17.92 -7.88
CA SER A 309 5.91 17.93 -9.03
C SER A 309 4.49 18.37 -8.65
N HIS A 310 4.00 18.00 -7.46
CA HIS A 310 2.70 18.44 -6.95
C HIS A 310 2.66 19.95 -6.71
N VAL A 311 3.65 20.47 -6.01
CA VAL A 311 3.80 21.89 -5.74
C VAL A 311 3.87 22.72 -7.03
N LEU A 312 4.66 22.26 -8.01
CA LEU A 312 4.77 22.94 -9.31
C LEU A 312 3.45 22.95 -10.07
N LEU A 313 2.67 21.87 -9.95
CA LEU A 313 1.33 21.77 -10.54
C LEU A 313 0.33 22.72 -9.85
N GLU A 314 0.35 22.81 -8.53
CA GLU A 314 -0.48 23.74 -7.77
C GLU A 314 -0.08 25.20 -8.01
N THR A 315 1.22 25.45 -8.20
CA THR A 315 1.74 26.76 -8.60
C THR A 315 1.32 27.12 -10.03
N TRP A 316 1.32 26.14 -10.95
CA TRP A 316 0.82 26.32 -12.32
C TRP A 316 -0.67 26.64 -12.37
N ARG A 317 -1.48 26.03 -11.50
CA ARG A 317 -2.92 26.36 -11.36
C ARG A 317 -3.13 27.81 -10.90
N ARG A 318 -2.21 28.34 -10.09
CA ARG A 318 -2.24 29.70 -9.52
C ARG A 318 -1.32 30.69 -10.25
N ARG A 319 -0.89 30.34 -11.47
CA ARG A 319 0.09 31.12 -12.24
C ARG A 319 -0.48 32.49 -12.65
N ARG A 320 0.42 33.43 -12.94
CA ARG A 320 0.06 34.72 -13.57
C ARG A 320 0.37 34.67 -15.06
N GLY A 321 -0.66 34.55 -15.89
CA GLY A 321 -0.50 34.42 -17.34
C GLY A 321 0.35 33.19 -17.69
N ARG A 322 1.55 33.41 -18.23
CA ARG A 322 2.50 32.35 -18.61
C ARG A 322 3.56 32.06 -17.55
N THR A 323 3.50 32.73 -16.40
CA THR A 323 4.57 32.70 -15.39
C THR A 323 4.13 32.00 -14.11
N LEU A 324 4.86 30.95 -13.74
CA LEU A 324 4.81 30.35 -12.39
C LEU A 324 5.59 31.25 -11.43
N THR A 325 4.88 31.82 -10.47
CA THR A 325 5.44 32.84 -9.57
C THR A 325 5.71 32.30 -8.17
N LEU A 326 6.67 32.90 -7.47
CA LEU A 326 6.93 32.59 -6.07
C LEU A 326 5.69 32.84 -5.20
N GLU A 327 4.96 33.92 -5.47
CA GLU A 327 3.70 34.22 -4.77
C GLU A 327 2.63 33.13 -5.02
N GLY A 328 2.57 32.56 -6.23
CA GLY A 328 1.69 31.44 -6.53
C GLY A 328 2.07 30.17 -5.77
N TYR A 329 3.37 29.95 -5.57
CA TYR A 329 3.92 28.86 -4.77
C TYR A 329 3.61 29.00 -3.28
N GLU A 330 3.80 30.19 -2.72
CA GLU A 330 3.48 30.48 -1.32
C GLU A 330 1.98 30.29 -1.04
N ARG A 331 1.12 30.76 -1.96
CA ARG A 331 -0.34 30.52 -1.90
C ARG A 331 -0.75 29.06 -2.06
N ALA A 332 0.07 28.25 -2.72
CA ALA A 332 -0.14 26.81 -2.83
C ALA A 332 0.22 26.06 -1.53
N GLY A 333 0.69 26.74 -0.49
CA GLY A 333 1.00 26.15 0.83
C GLY A 333 2.44 25.68 1.00
N ALA A 334 3.34 26.05 0.09
CA ALA A 334 4.73 25.58 0.05
C ALA A 334 4.86 24.03 0.03
N MET A 335 6.08 23.49 0.10
CA MET A 335 6.33 22.06 -0.18
C MET A 335 5.73 21.09 0.84
N ARG A 336 5.71 21.45 2.13
CA ARG A 336 5.14 20.60 3.19
C ARG A 336 3.63 20.78 3.35
N GLY A 337 3.09 21.96 3.01
CA GLY A 337 1.67 22.25 3.17
C GLY A 337 0.82 21.83 1.98
N ALA A 338 1.34 21.83 0.75
CA ALA A 338 0.51 21.65 -0.45
C ALA A 338 -0.26 20.32 -0.51
N ILE A 339 0.40 19.18 -0.21
CA ILE A 339 -0.26 17.86 -0.23
C ILE A 339 -1.24 17.74 0.92
N ALA A 340 -0.82 18.07 2.14
CA ALA A 340 -1.66 17.99 3.33
C ALA A 340 -2.89 18.89 3.18
N GLN A 341 -2.71 20.11 2.70
CA GLN A 341 -3.78 21.07 2.46
C GLN A 341 -4.72 20.61 1.35
N SER A 342 -4.19 20.04 0.26
CA SER A 342 -5.04 19.48 -0.82
C SER A 342 -5.84 18.27 -0.33
N ALA A 343 -5.22 17.41 0.49
CA ALA A 343 -5.87 16.24 1.05
C ALA A 343 -6.92 16.61 2.10
N GLU A 344 -6.60 17.54 3.01
CA GLU A 344 -7.55 18.08 3.99
C GLU A 344 -8.69 18.81 3.30
N ALA A 345 -8.43 19.70 2.33
CA ALA A 345 -9.50 20.41 1.61
C ALA A 345 -10.43 19.45 0.87
N ALA A 346 -9.89 18.38 0.26
CA ALA A 346 -10.70 17.34 -0.37
C ALA A 346 -11.54 16.56 0.65
N TYR A 347 -10.99 16.27 1.83
CA TYR A 347 -11.67 15.53 2.89
C TYR A 347 -12.72 16.39 3.62
N GLU A 348 -12.41 17.65 3.93
CA GLU A 348 -13.34 18.61 4.56
C GLU A 348 -14.51 18.98 3.65
N GLY A 349 -14.34 18.84 2.33
CA GLY A 349 -15.42 18.99 1.36
C GLY A 349 -16.40 17.81 1.29
N MET A 350 -16.14 16.71 2.03
CA MET A 350 -17.01 15.53 2.07
C MET A 350 -18.04 15.59 3.20
N ASP A 351 -19.23 15.04 2.98
CA ASP A 351 -20.18 14.80 4.07
C ASP A 351 -19.71 13.67 5.01
N SER A 352 -20.42 13.44 6.12
CA SER A 352 -20.01 12.46 7.12
C SER A 352 -19.94 11.01 6.59
N ALA A 353 -20.85 10.63 5.70
CA ALA A 353 -20.90 9.29 5.12
C ALA A 353 -19.77 9.08 4.09
N GLN A 354 -19.53 10.09 3.26
CA GLN A 354 -18.42 10.16 2.32
C GLN A 354 -17.06 10.14 3.04
N ALA A 355 -16.91 10.91 4.12
CA ALA A 355 -15.69 10.99 4.91
C ALA A 355 -15.35 9.63 5.58
N GLU A 356 -16.35 8.95 6.14
CA GLU A 356 -16.16 7.60 6.71
C GLU A 356 -15.76 6.59 5.63
N THR A 357 -16.39 6.65 4.46
CA THR A 357 -16.04 5.82 3.31
C THR A 357 -14.64 6.15 2.77
N ALA A 358 -14.24 7.41 2.72
CA ALA A 358 -12.90 7.83 2.32
C ALA A 358 -11.84 7.31 3.30
N ARG A 359 -12.07 7.40 4.63
CA ARG A 359 -11.18 6.79 5.64
C ARG A 359 -10.99 5.30 5.38
N ARG A 360 -12.08 4.54 5.17
CA ARG A 360 -12.01 3.10 4.87
C ARG A 360 -11.22 2.81 3.60
N VAL A 361 -11.51 3.52 2.50
CA VAL A 361 -10.81 3.34 1.23
C VAL A 361 -9.31 3.63 1.40
N MET A 362 -8.94 4.77 1.99
CA MET A 362 -7.54 5.16 2.15
C MET A 362 -6.75 4.15 3.00
N LEU A 363 -7.35 3.65 4.09
CA LEU A 363 -6.74 2.61 4.92
C LEU A 363 -6.60 1.27 4.17
N ARG A 364 -7.54 0.93 3.29
CA ARG A 364 -7.50 -0.29 2.49
C ARG A 364 -6.43 -0.27 1.39
N LEU A 365 -5.98 0.93 1.00
CA LEU A 365 -4.90 1.16 0.05
C LEU A 365 -3.51 1.22 0.70
N VAL A 366 -3.38 0.88 1.98
CA VAL A 366 -2.10 0.89 2.72
C VAL A 366 -1.81 -0.47 3.32
N THR A 367 -0.56 -0.92 3.20
CA THR A 367 -0.01 -2.07 3.92
C THR A 367 1.00 -1.58 4.95
N PRO A 368 0.69 -1.70 6.26
CA PRO A 368 1.64 -1.34 7.30
C PRO A 368 2.88 -2.23 7.26
N GLY A 369 4.07 -1.62 7.28
CA GLY A 369 5.33 -2.36 7.27
C GLY A 369 5.63 -2.99 8.64
N ASP A 370 6.36 -4.10 8.66
CA ASP A 370 6.84 -4.75 9.90
C ASP A 370 8.31 -4.40 10.15
N GLY A 371 8.54 -3.23 10.75
CA GLY A 371 9.86 -2.61 10.88
C GLY A 371 10.38 -1.96 9.58
N ALA A 372 9.64 -2.10 8.48
CA ALA A 372 9.82 -1.37 7.23
C ALA A 372 8.83 -0.18 7.13
N PRO A 373 9.07 0.80 6.25
CA PRO A 373 8.11 1.86 5.97
C PRO A 373 6.76 1.30 5.48
N ASP A 374 5.67 1.97 5.81
CA ASP A 374 4.34 1.63 5.32
C ASP A 374 4.25 1.87 3.81
N THR A 375 3.63 0.92 3.10
CA THR A 375 3.60 0.90 1.64
C THR A 375 2.18 1.01 1.11
N ARG A 376 2.04 1.48 -0.14
CA ARG A 376 0.75 1.48 -0.83
C ARG A 376 0.36 0.07 -1.28
N ARG A 377 -0.94 -0.18 -1.38
CA ARG A 377 -1.56 -1.44 -1.83
C ARG A 377 -2.51 -1.15 -2.99
N PRO A 378 -2.13 -1.48 -4.24
CA PRO A 378 -3.08 -1.52 -5.34
C PRO A 378 -4.21 -2.51 -5.02
N THR A 379 -5.45 -2.06 -5.10
CA THR A 379 -6.64 -2.80 -4.67
C THR A 379 -7.70 -2.79 -5.78
N GLY A 380 -8.39 -3.91 -5.97
CA GLY A 380 -9.48 -3.99 -6.95
C GLY A 380 -10.66 -3.09 -6.57
N ARG A 381 -11.29 -2.44 -7.55
CA ARG A 381 -12.48 -1.61 -7.33
C ARG A 381 -13.64 -2.44 -6.78
N SER A 382 -13.82 -3.66 -7.30
CA SER A 382 -14.79 -4.64 -6.81
C SER A 382 -14.60 -4.99 -5.33
N GLU A 383 -13.36 -5.04 -4.83
CA GLU A 383 -13.05 -5.26 -3.42
C GLU A 383 -13.52 -4.08 -2.56
N LEU A 384 -13.24 -2.84 -3.00
CA LEU A 384 -13.65 -1.63 -2.30
C LEU A 384 -15.17 -1.43 -2.29
N GLU A 385 -15.85 -1.73 -3.40
CA GLU A 385 -17.31 -1.66 -3.52
C GLU A 385 -17.99 -2.74 -2.68
N SER A 386 -17.36 -3.91 -2.51
CA SER A 386 -17.86 -5.00 -1.66
C SER A 386 -17.68 -4.71 -0.16
N ALA A 387 -16.64 -3.94 0.20
CA ALA A 387 -16.31 -3.56 1.58
C ALA A 387 -16.94 -2.22 2.03
N GLY A 388 -17.74 -1.57 1.18
CA GLY A 388 -18.36 -0.28 1.47
C GLY A 388 -19.52 0.04 0.53
N ILE A 389 -20.73 0.18 1.10
CA ILE A 389 -22.01 0.64 0.52
C ILE A 389 -21.86 1.16 -0.92
N GLY A 390 -22.12 0.29 -1.91
CA GLY A 390 -21.62 0.42 -3.28
C GLY A 390 -21.95 1.72 -4.05
N HIS A 391 -22.95 2.51 -3.64
CA HIS A 391 -23.26 3.76 -4.33
C HIS A 391 -22.39 4.96 -3.87
N GLU A 392 -22.01 5.00 -2.59
CA GLU A 392 -21.17 6.09 -2.06
C GLU A 392 -19.69 5.89 -2.43
N THR A 393 -19.23 4.63 -2.47
CA THR A 393 -17.84 4.28 -2.80
C THR A 393 -17.43 4.85 -4.15
N ARG A 394 -18.28 4.74 -5.18
CA ARG A 394 -17.98 5.31 -6.51
C ARG A 394 -17.80 6.83 -6.46
N THR A 395 -18.71 7.53 -5.81
CA THR A 395 -18.64 9.00 -5.67
C THR A 395 -17.39 9.43 -4.91
N VAL A 396 -17.04 8.72 -3.84
CA VAL A 396 -15.82 8.97 -3.06
C VAL A 396 -14.56 8.69 -3.88
N LEU A 397 -14.52 7.58 -4.63
CA LEU A 397 -13.39 7.29 -5.53
C LEU A 397 -13.22 8.39 -6.58
N ASP A 398 -14.31 8.89 -7.17
CA ASP A 398 -14.26 9.98 -8.15
C ASP A 398 -13.83 11.31 -7.51
N LEU A 399 -14.20 11.59 -6.25
CA LEU A 399 -13.73 12.75 -5.50
C LEU A 399 -12.23 12.65 -5.18
N LEU A 400 -11.79 11.53 -4.64
CA LEU A 400 -10.38 11.27 -4.31
C LEU A 400 -9.49 11.28 -5.57
N ALA A 401 -9.98 10.75 -6.69
CA ALA A 401 -9.27 10.74 -7.97
C ALA A 401 -9.17 12.16 -8.56
N ARG A 402 -10.24 12.97 -8.50
CA ARG A 402 -10.21 14.39 -8.90
C ARG A 402 -9.23 15.19 -8.04
N ALA A 403 -9.18 14.92 -6.75
CA ALA A 403 -8.20 15.49 -5.82
C ALA A 403 -6.78 14.92 -5.99
N ARG A 404 -6.60 13.90 -6.87
CA ARG A 404 -5.34 13.19 -7.13
C ARG A 404 -4.73 12.55 -5.89
N LEU A 405 -5.56 12.13 -4.94
CA LEU A 405 -5.14 11.34 -3.78
C LEU A 405 -5.01 9.86 -4.15
N ILE A 406 -5.80 9.41 -5.12
CA ILE A 406 -5.76 8.06 -5.68
C ILE A 406 -5.62 8.10 -7.21
N THR A 407 -5.16 7.00 -7.77
CA THR A 407 -5.18 6.72 -9.21
C THR A 407 -6.14 5.58 -9.50
N LEU A 408 -6.88 5.71 -10.60
CA LEU A 408 -7.78 4.69 -11.12
C LEU A 408 -7.21 4.19 -12.45
N ASP A 409 -6.84 2.92 -12.52
CA ASP A 409 -6.32 2.26 -13.73
C ASP A 409 -7.11 0.97 -13.99
N GLY A 410 -8.09 1.06 -14.90
CA GLY A 410 -9.05 -0.01 -15.14
C GLY A 410 -9.84 -0.36 -13.87
N ASP A 411 -9.69 -1.60 -13.40
CA ASP A 411 -10.29 -2.09 -12.15
C ASP A 411 -9.39 -1.85 -10.92
N THR A 412 -8.20 -1.27 -11.10
CA THR A 412 -7.24 -1.08 -10.00
C THR A 412 -7.34 0.33 -9.42
N VAL A 413 -7.50 0.42 -8.11
CA VAL A 413 -7.43 1.63 -7.31
C VAL A 413 -6.14 1.60 -6.50
N ASP A 414 -5.37 2.68 -6.52
CA ASP A 414 -4.13 2.79 -5.76
C ASP A 414 -3.94 4.20 -5.23
N LEU A 415 -3.12 4.38 -4.19
CA LEU A 415 -2.69 5.70 -3.77
C LEU A 415 -1.91 6.36 -4.90
N ALA A 416 -2.19 7.65 -5.16
CA ALA A 416 -1.45 8.39 -6.17
C ALA A 416 0.04 8.43 -5.83
N HIS A 417 0.37 8.55 -4.54
CA HIS A 417 1.72 8.39 -4.05
C HIS A 417 1.78 7.92 -2.59
N GLU A 418 2.81 7.12 -2.27
CA GLU A 418 3.17 6.72 -0.90
C GLU A 418 3.51 7.93 0.01
N ALA A 419 3.77 9.10 -0.58
CA ALA A 419 4.07 10.33 0.15
C ALA A 419 2.87 10.80 0.97
N LEU A 420 1.66 10.49 0.52
CA LEU A 420 0.41 10.78 1.24
C LEU A 420 0.39 10.13 2.63
N ILE A 421 0.95 8.93 2.75
CA ILE A 421 1.01 8.16 4.00
C ILE A 421 1.75 8.97 5.09
N THR A 422 2.84 9.63 4.71
CA THR A 422 3.69 10.39 5.65
C THR A 422 3.33 11.87 5.73
N ALA A 423 2.84 12.46 4.64
CA ALA A 423 2.64 13.90 4.53
C ALA A 423 1.26 14.36 4.98
N TRP A 424 0.27 13.48 5.02
CA TRP A 424 -1.09 13.80 5.46
C TRP A 424 -1.27 13.36 6.92
N PRO A 425 -1.26 14.29 7.89
CA PRO A 425 -1.24 13.93 9.31
C PRO A 425 -2.44 13.07 9.75
N ARG A 426 -3.61 13.32 9.17
CA ARG A 426 -4.83 12.57 9.45
C ARG A 426 -4.76 11.12 8.96
N LEU A 427 -4.23 10.89 7.76
CA LEU A 427 -4.03 9.52 7.27
C LEU A 427 -2.98 8.79 8.11
N HIS A 428 -1.90 9.47 8.47
CA HIS A 428 -0.87 8.92 9.33
C HIS A 428 -1.46 8.51 10.70
N SER A 429 -2.28 9.36 11.33
CA SER A 429 -2.91 9.02 12.60
C SER A 429 -3.85 7.82 12.49
N TRP A 430 -4.64 7.74 11.42
CA TRP A 430 -5.50 6.56 11.20
C TRP A 430 -4.72 5.27 11.04
N ILE A 431 -3.57 5.31 10.34
CA ILE A 431 -2.72 4.14 10.15
C ILE A 431 -2.10 3.69 11.47
N GLU A 432 -1.63 4.62 12.28
CA GLU A 432 -1.05 4.31 13.59
C GLU A 432 -2.11 3.76 14.57
N GLU A 433 -3.31 4.33 14.57
CA GLU A 433 -4.44 3.86 15.38
C GLU A 433 -4.88 2.44 14.98
N ASP A 434 -4.96 2.14 13.68
CA ASP A 434 -5.51 0.88 13.16
C ASP A 434 -4.41 -0.13 12.74
N ARG A 435 -3.12 0.09 13.08
CA ARG A 435 -1.97 -0.68 12.55
C ARG A 435 -2.12 -2.20 12.71
N GLU A 436 -2.51 -2.67 13.90
CA GLU A 436 -2.71 -4.10 14.16
C GLU A 436 -3.92 -4.67 13.41
N LYS A 437 -5.01 -3.90 13.35
CA LYS A 437 -6.22 -4.25 12.62
C LYS A 437 -5.94 -4.39 11.12
N LEU A 438 -5.21 -3.44 10.54
CA LEU A 438 -4.81 -3.47 9.12
C LEU A 438 -3.97 -4.69 8.77
N ARG A 439 -3.00 -5.05 9.63
CA ARG A 439 -2.17 -6.26 9.44
C ARG A 439 -3.00 -7.53 9.49
N LEU A 440 -3.92 -7.64 10.46
CA LEU A 440 -4.78 -8.81 10.58
C LEU A 440 -5.75 -8.90 9.40
N HIS A 441 -6.35 -7.77 8.99
CA HIS A 441 -7.25 -7.73 7.85
C HIS A 441 -6.50 -8.10 6.57
N ARG A 442 -5.28 -7.61 6.37
CA ARG A 442 -4.46 -7.98 5.21
C ARG A 442 -4.24 -9.50 5.13
N TRP A 443 -3.83 -10.11 6.24
CA TRP A 443 -3.70 -11.56 6.29
C TRP A 443 -5.03 -12.28 6.00
N LEU A 444 -6.16 -11.74 6.50
CA LEU A 444 -7.48 -12.33 6.28
C LEU A 444 -7.84 -12.34 4.79
N THR A 445 -7.62 -11.23 4.09
CA THR A 445 -7.84 -11.11 2.64
C THR A 445 -7.06 -12.18 1.89
N ASP A 446 -5.75 -12.25 2.13
CA ASP A 446 -4.85 -13.19 1.46
C ASP A 446 -5.26 -14.65 1.74
N ALA A 447 -5.64 -14.96 2.98
CA ALA A 447 -6.07 -16.30 3.37
C ALA A 447 -7.41 -16.71 2.73
N ALA A 448 -8.34 -15.76 2.59
CA ALA A 448 -9.64 -15.99 1.98
C ALA A 448 -9.52 -16.23 0.47
N GLU A 449 -8.64 -15.49 -0.22
CA GLU A 449 -8.34 -15.71 -1.64
C GLU A 449 -7.59 -17.01 -1.92
N ALA A 450 -6.65 -17.38 -1.04
CA ALA A 450 -5.98 -18.68 -1.12
C ALA A 450 -7.01 -19.82 -1.01
N TRP A 451 -7.91 -19.72 -0.04
CA TRP A 451 -9.01 -20.67 0.18
C TRP A 451 -9.96 -20.76 -1.02
N GLU A 452 -10.30 -19.64 -1.65
CA GLU A 452 -11.11 -19.64 -2.87
C GLU A 452 -10.41 -20.37 -4.02
N SER A 453 -9.11 -20.12 -4.21
CA SER A 453 -8.37 -20.71 -5.32
C SER A 453 -8.22 -22.24 -5.24
N VAL A 454 -8.38 -22.83 -4.06
CA VAL A 454 -8.41 -24.28 -3.85
C VAL A 454 -9.83 -24.85 -3.75
N GLY A 455 -10.84 -24.10 -4.18
CA GLY A 455 -12.23 -24.57 -4.26
C GLY A 455 -13.00 -24.49 -2.94
N ARG A 456 -12.62 -23.57 -2.04
CA ARG A 456 -13.31 -23.30 -0.78
C ARG A 456 -13.44 -24.54 0.13
N ASP A 457 -12.32 -25.22 0.37
CA ASP A 457 -12.26 -26.43 1.21
C ASP A 457 -13.03 -26.26 2.55
N PRO A 458 -14.09 -27.07 2.80
CA PRO A 458 -14.83 -27.04 4.05
C PRO A 458 -14.00 -27.36 5.30
N GLY A 459 -12.82 -27.97 5.13
CA GLY A 459 -11.87 -28.34 6.18
C GLY A 459 -10.91 -27.23 6.62
N VAL A 460 -11.06 -26.01 6.10
CA VAL A 460 -10.16 -24.88 6.40
C VAL A 460 -9.99 -24.65 7.90
N ARG A 461 -8.73 -24.51 8.35
CA ARG A 461 -8.38 -24.34 9.76
C ARG A 461 -7.78 -22.97 9.98
N ILE A 462 -8.47 -22.16 10.76
CA ILE A 462 -7.96 -20.90 11.28
C ILE A 462 -7.50 -21.14 12.72
N SER A 463 -6.31 -20.64 13.07
CA SER A 463 -5.79 -20.71 14.45
C SER A 463 -6.80 -20.10 15.44
N PRO A 464 -7.04 -20.72 16.61
CA PRO A 464 -7.96 -20.18 17.61
C PRO A 464 -7.60 -18.74 18.03
N VAL A 465 -6.29 -18.44 18.16
CA VAL A 465 -5.81 -17.08 18.48
C VAL A 465 -6.27 -16.08 17.44
N ARG A 466 -6.12 -16.41 16.15
CA ARG A 466 -6.55 -15.53 15.05
C ARG A 466 -8.08 -15.38 15.01
N LEU A 467 -8.83 -16.45 15.29
CA LEU A 467 -10.30 -16.36 15.37
C LEU A 467 -10.76 -15.44 16.51
N THR A 468 -10.06 -15.43 17.64
CA THR A 468 -10.31 -14.49 18.74
C THR A 468 -10.01 -13.06 18.32
N GLN A 469 -8.83 -12.80 17.74
CA GLN A 469 -8.44 -11.47 17.26
C GLN A 469 -9.40 -10.94 16.18
N LEU A 470 -9.80 -11.77 15.21
CA LEU A 470 -10.84 -11.42 14.23
C LEU A 470 -12.18 -11.15 14.91
N GLY A 471 -12.47 -11.90 15.96
CA GLY A 471 -13.62 -11.68 16.83
C GLY A 471 -13.61 -10.29 17.44
N GLU A 472 -12.47 -9.86 18.00
CA GLU A 472 -12.22 -8.57 18.65
C GLU A 472 -12.24 -7.39 17.67
N PHE A 473 -11.55 -7.48 16.53
CA PHE A 473 -11.47 -6.38 15.57
C PHE A 473 -12.70 -6.24 14.67
N PHE A 474 -13.51 -7.29 14.52
CA PHE A 474 -14.76 -7.27 13.73
C PHE A 474 -16.00 -7.57 14.57
N MET A 475 -16.01 -7.10 15.82
CA MET A 475 -17.12 -7.29 16.76
C MET A 475 -18.40 -6.60 16.28
N THR A 476 -18.30 -5.34 15.87
CA THR A 476 -19.46 -4.47 15.62
C THR A 476 -20.06 -4.68 14.22
N PRO A 477 -21.36 -4.39 14.02
CA PRO A 477 -21.95 -4.39 12.69
C PRO A 477 -21.27 -3.43 11.71
N ALA A 478 -20.70 -2.32 12.19
CA ALA A 478 -19.97 -1.36 11.36
C ALA A 478 -18.62 -1.93 10.89
N ASP A 479 -17.90 -2.65 11.76
CA ASP A 479 -16.65 -3.31 11.38
C ASP A 479 -16.87 -4.46 10.41
N ARG A 480 -17.94 -5.24 10.59
CA ARG A 480 -18.24 -6.35 9.66
C ARG A 480 -18.61 -5.87 8.25
N ARG A 481 -19.08 -4.64 8.09
CA ARG A 481 -19.32 -4.05 6.77
C ARG A 481 -18.03 -3.79 5.98
N GLN A 482 -16.88 -3.79 6.65
CA GLN A 482 -15.56 -3.62 6.02
C GLN A 482 -15.04 -4.94 5.43
N LEU A 483 -15.69 -6.08 5.74
CA LEU A 483 -15.30 -7.38 5.22
C LEU A 483 -15.89 -7.60 3.83
N THR A 484 -15.10 -8.17 2.93
CA THR A 484 -15.65 -8.67 1.67
C THR A 484 -16.50 -9.92 1.92
N PRO A 485 -17.43 -10.28 1.01
CA PRO A 485 -18.19 -11.53 1.12
C PRO A 485 -17.29 -12.76 1.26
N LEU A 486 -16.17 -12.79 0.53
CA LEU A 486 -15.21 -13.87 0.59
C LEU A 486 -14.52 -13.98 1.97
N GLU A 487 -14.12 -12.84 2.55
CA GLU A 487 -13.54 -12.80 3.88
C GLU A 487 -14.54 -13.25 4.95
N ALA A 488 -15.80 -12.82 4.84
CA ALA A 488 -16.87 -13.23 5.74
C ALA A 488 -17.15 -14.74 5.66
N ASP A 489 -17.19 -15.29 4.45
CA ASP A 489 -17.36 -16.73 4.19
C ASP A 489 -16.19 -17.53 4.78
N PHE A 490 -14.95 -17.08 4.58
CA PHE A 490 -13.75 -17.72 5.12
C PHE A 490 -13.76 -17.76 6.65
N ILE A 491 -14.13 -16.66 7.31
CA ILE A 491 -14.29 -16.61 8.77
C ILE A 491 -15.38 -17.58 9.23
N ALA A 492 -16.50 -17.62 8.53
CA ALA A 492 -17.62 -18.49 8.88
C ALA A 492 -17.22 -19.98 8.76
N ALA A 493 -16.53 -20.36 7.69
CA ALA A 493 -15.98 -21.69 7.48
C ALA A 493 -14.99 -22.08 8.59
N GLY A 494 -14.02 -21.21 8.89
CA GLY A 494 -13.06 -21.44 9.98
C GLY A 494 -13.71 -21.58 11.35
N LYS A 495 -14.72 -20.75 11.68
CA LYS A 495 -15.51 -20.87 12.91
C LYS A 495 -16.29 -22.19 12.96
N ALA A 496 -16.86 -22.63 11.84
CA ALA A 496 -17.57 -23.91 11.76
C ALA A 496 -16.63 -25.09 12.01
N THR A 497 -15.45 -25.10 11.39
CA THR A 497 -14.42 -26.13 11.60
C THR A 497 -13.92 -26.15 13.04
N HIS A 498 -13.68 -24.97 13.64
CA HIS A 498 -13.28 -24.87 15.05
C HIS A 498 -14.36 -25.41 15.99
N ARG A 499 -15.64 -25.05 15.77
CA ARG A 499 -16.78 -25.58 16.55
C ARG A 499 -16.94 -27.10 16.41
N ARG A 500 -16.75 -27.65 15.20
CA ARG A 500 -16.77 -29.10 14.96
C ARG A 500 -15.64 -29.81 15.71
N GLY A 501 -14.42 -29.27 15.68
CA GLY A 501 -13.28 -29.81 16.41
C GLY A 501 -13.49 -29.86 17.92
N LEU A 502 -14.07 -28.80 18.50
CA LEU A 502 -14.45 -28.79 19.92
C LEU A 502 -15.49 -29.89 20.21
N ARG A 503 -16.57 -29.99 19.43
CA ARG A 503 -17.62 -31.02 19.64
C ARG A 503 -17.06 -32.44 19.63
N VAL A 504 -16.14 -32.76 18.72
CA VAL A 504 -15.47 -34.07 18.66
C VAL A 504 -14.60 -34.34 19.90
N GLN A 505 -13.93 -33.31 20.44
CA GLN A 505 -13.17 -33.46 21.68
C GLN A 505 -14.09 -33.67 22.90
N TRP A 506 -15.25 -33.02 22.95
CA TRP A 506 -16.24 -33.23 24.02
C TRP A 506 -16.86 -34.62 23.96
N THR A 507 -17.22 -35.14 22.78
CA THR A 507 -17.74 -36.52 22.66
C THR A 507 -16.67 -37.57 22.97
N ALA A 508 -15.42 -37.35 22.53
CA ALA A 508 -14.30 -38.24 22.86
C ALA A 508 -14.00 -38.27 24.37
N ARG A 509 -14.05 -37.13 25.05
CA ARG A 509 -13.88 -37.04 26.52
C ARG A 509 -15.05 -37.63 27.29
N ALA A 510 -16.28 -37.53 26.77
CA ALA A 510 -17.47 -38.15 27.37
C ALA A 510 -17.50 -39.68 27.22
N ALA A 511 -16.82 -40.26 26.21
CA ALA A 511 -16.73 -41.71 26.02
C ALA A 511 -15.84 -42.41 27.07
N VAL A 512 -14.84 -41.72 27.62
CA VAL A 512 -13.91 -42.26 28.64
C VAL A 512 -14.60 -42.71 29.93
N PRO A 513 -15.44 -41.90 30.62
CA PRO A 513 -16.14 -42.36 31.82
C PRO A 513 -17.14 -43.48 31.52
N LEU A 514 -17.70 -43.52 30.29
CA LEU A 514 -18.67 -44.53 29.87
C LEU A 514 -18.00 -45.90 29.64
N LEU A 515 -16.81 -45.92 29.05
CA LEU A 515 -15.96 -47.11 28.97
C LEU A 515 -15.45 -47.55 30.35
N ALA A 516 -15.08 -46.62 31.21
CA ALA A 516 -14.65 -46.92 32.58
C ALA A 516 -15.79 -47.53 33.43
N THR A 517 -17.01 -47.00 33.32
CA THR A 517 -18.19 -47.56 34.00
C THR A 517 -18.56 -48.93 33.43
N MET A 518 -18.50 -49.12 32.11
CA MET A 518 -18.74 -50.43 31.50
C MET A 518 -17.72 -51.47 31.96
N THR A 519 -16.44 -51.09 32.02
CA THR A 519 -15.36 -51.95 32.54
C THR A 519 -15.56 -52.28 34.03
N PHE A 520 -15.99 -51.30 34.83
CA PHE A 520 -16.30 -51.49 36.24
C PHE A 520 -17.50 -52.45 36.46
N ILE A 521 -18.53 -52.35 35.64
CA ILE A 521 -19.69 -53.24 35.68
C ILE A 521 -19.29 -54.68 35.34
N VAL A 522 -18.50 -54.86 34.28
CA VAL A 522 -17.98 -56.19 33.88
C VAL A 522 -17.10 -56.78 34.99
N ALA A 523 -16.21 -55.98 35.59
CA ALA A 523 -15.38 -56.42 36.70
C ALA A 523 -16.21 -56.83 37.93
N ARG A 524 -17.30 -56.10 38.24
CA ARG A 524 -18.24 -56.48 39.31
C ARG A 524 -18.97 -57.79 39.01
N LEU A 525 -19.46 -57.98 37.79
CA LEU A 525 -20.12 -59.21 37.36
C LEU A 525 -19.18 -60.41 37.46
N ALA A 526 -17.93 -60.26 37.00
CA ALA A 526 -16.91 -61.31 37.09
C ALA A 526 -16.57 -61.64 38.55
N TRP A 527 -16.48 -60.64 39.43
CA TRP A 527 -16.24 -60.85 40.85
C TRP A 527 -17.41 -61.55 41.56
N ALA A 528 -18.65 -61.22 41.19
CA ALA A 528 -19.85 -61.90 41.70
C ALA A 528 -19.88 -63.38 41.26
N GLN A 529 -19.63 -63.68 39.98
CA GLN A 529 -19.53 -65.05 39.48
C GLN A 529 -18.44 -65.86 40.18
N ASN A 530 -17.28 -65.26 40.45
CA ASN A 530 -16.19 -65.95 41.14
C ASN A 530 -16.52 -66.24 42.61
N ARG A 531 -17.28 -65.35 43.27
CA ARG A 531 -17.82 -65.58 44.62
C ARG A 531 -18.82 -66.74 44.66
N ASP A 532 -19.69 -66.84 43.66
CA ASP A 532 -20.64 -67.96 43.56
C ASP A 532 -19.91 -69.28 43.27
N ALA A 533 -18.87 -69.25 42.44
CA ALA A 533 -18.01 -70.42 42.20
C ALA A 533 -17.30 -70.91 43.47
N GLN A 534 -16.84 -70.00 44.34
CA GLN A 534 -16.24 -70.36 45.64
C GLN A 534 -17.26 -70.92 46.65
N ARG A 535 -18.53 -70.47 46.61
CA ARG A 535 -19.60 -71.01 47.46
C ARG A 535 -19.90 -72.49 47.16
N HIS A 536 -19.70 -72.93 45.92
CA HIS A 536 -19.88 -74.34 45.54
C HIS A 536 -18.70 -75.27 45.90
N GLN A 537 -17.55 -74.75 46.36
CA GLN A 537 -16.42 -75.59 46.79
C GLN A 537 -16.45 -75.96 48.29
N LEU A 538 -17.23 -75.26 49.10
CA LEU A 538 -17.31 -75.49 50.55
C LEU A 538 -17.92 -76.84 51.00
N PRO A 539 -18.82 -77.54 50.27
CA PRO A 539 -19.30 -78.85 50.71
C PRO A 539 -18.33 -80.02 50.42
N VAL A 540 -17.32 -79.85 49.56
CA VAL A 540 -16.38 -80.95 49.20
C VAL A 540 -15.30 -81.17 50.26
N LEU A 541 -14.89 -80.12 50.98
CA LEU A 541 -13.87 -80.22 52.04
C LEU A 541 -14.43 -80.74 53.37
N ALA A 542 -15.74 -80.65 53.61
CA ALA A 542 -16.37 -81.26 54.77
C ALA A 542 -16.48 -82.80 54.62
N ALA A 543 -16.80 -83.28 53.42
CA ALA A 543 -16.92 -84.72 53.14
C ALA A 543 -15.59 -85.50 53.24
N VAL A 544 -14.44 -84.85 52.96
CA VAL A 544 -13.12 -85.48 53.07
C VAL A 544 -12.61 -85.52 54.53
N ARG A 545 -13.05 -84.58 55.37
CA ARG A 545 -12.66 -84.53 56.79
C ARG A 545 -13.31 -85.64 57.60
N ASP A 546 -14.58 -85.95 57.36
CA ASP A 546 -15.30 -87.00 58.09
C ASP A 546 -14.82 -88.43 57.73
N ALA A 547 -14.29 -88.64 56.51
CA ALA A 547 -13.75 -89.93 56.09
C ALA A 547 -12.37 -90.29 56.72
N SER A 548 -11.70 -89.34 57.36
CA SER A 548 -10.31 -89.50 57.84
C SER A 548 -10.17 -89.59 59.38
N ALA A 549 -11.26 -89.50 60.13
CA ALA A 549 -11.24 -89.56 61.60
C ALA A 549 -11.30 -90.98 62.20
N GLY A 550 -11.32 -92.03 61.38
CA GLY A 550 -11.67 -93.39 61.81
C GLY A 550 -10.55 -94.40 62.08
N ILE A 551 -9.25 -94.09 61.86
CA ILE A 551 -8.22 -95.14 61.93
C ILE A 551 -7.00 -94.69 62.76
N ALA A 552 -6.89 -95.29 63.95
CA ALA A 552 -5.74 -95.21 64.86
C ALA A 552 -4.56 -96.09 64.39
N PRO A 553 -3.31 -95.81 64.83
CA PRO A 553 -2.10 -96.33 64.19
C PRO A 553 -1.55 -97.61 64.86
N PRO A 554 -0.61 -98.31 64.21
CA PRO A 554 0.48 -98.91 64.96
C PRO A 554 1.88 -98.58 64.45
N GLY A 555 2.73 -98.35 65.44
CA GLY A 555 4.19 -98.32 65.61
C GLY A 555 5.20 -98.54 64.47
N PRO A 556 6.46 -98.10 64.69
CA PRO A 556 7.44 -97.83 63.66
C PRO A 556 8.50 -98.93 63.54
N ARG A 557 8.68 -99.49 62.34
CA ARG A 557 9.95 -100.11 61.93
C ARG A 557 10.25 -99.84 60.45
N SER A 558 11.32 -99.06 60.26
CA SER A 558 12.38 -99.25 59.25
C SER A 558 12.05 -99.19 57.74
N LEU A 559 12.59 -98.13 57.13
CA LEU A 559 13.64 -98.15 56.08
C LEU A 559 13.39 -98.76 54.68
N ARG A 560 13.89 -97.98 53.69
CA ARG A 560 14.53 -98.38 52.40
C ARG A 560 13.58 -98.91 51.32
N ARG A 561 13.75 -98.70 50.01
CA ARG A 561 14.75 -98.16 49.06
C ARG A 561 13.96 -97.90 47.74
N PHE A 562 14.32 -97.01 46.82
CA PHE A 562 15.18 -97.21 45.63
C PHE A 562 15.09 -95.87 44.84
N ALA A 563 16.12 -95.14 44.40
CA ALA A 563 17.37 -95.40 43.67
C ALA A 563 17.24 -95.22 42.13
N VAL A 564 17.97 -94.21 41.63
CA VAL A 564 18.68 -94.07 40.33
C VAL A 564 17.87 -93.79 39.04
N SER A 565 18.07 -92.62 38.40
CA SER A 565 18.99 -92.49 37.25
C SER A 565 19.15 -91.04 36.69
N ARG A 566 20.43 -90.73 36.38
CA ARG A 566 21.07 -89.89 35.34
C ARG A 566 20.53 -88.49 34.95
N TYR A 567 21.32 -87.40 35.15
CA TYR A 567 22.44 -86.87 34.31
C TYR A 567 21.95 -86.35 32.94
N GLY A 568 21.90 -85.04 32.65
CA GLY A 568 23.00 -84.10 32.38
C GLY A 568 22.77 -83.52 30.96
N ALA A 569 23.23 -82.34 30.52
CA ALA A 569 24.09 -81.31 31.06
C ALA A 569 24.07 -80.10 30.10
N ARG A 570 24.29 -78.89 30.68
CA ARG A 570 25.11 -77.73 30.19
C ARG A 570 24.72 -77.02 28.87
N ARG A 571 25.04 -75.74 28.59
CA ARG A 571 25.41 -74.45 29.26
C ARG A 571 26.20 -73.66 28.19
N ALA A 572 25.78 -72.42 27.90
CA ALA A 572 26.55 -71.26 27.39
C ALA A 572 27.13 -71.22 25.95
N GLY A 573 26.96 -70.05 25.28
CA GLY A 573 27.92 -69.57 24.27
C GLY A 573 27.44 -68.55 23.22
N ARG A 574 27.41 -67.26 23.59
CA ARG A 574 27.78 -66.04 22.82
C ARG A 574 27.72 -65.95 21.26
N THR A 575 27.14 -64.80 20.84
CA THR A 575 27.61 -63.76 19.87
C THR A 575 27.35 -63.80 18.35
N ARG A 576 26.71 -62.70 17.92
CA ARG A 576 26.95 -61.80 16.76
C ARG A 576 26.62 -62.28 15.33
N GLY A 577 25.90 -61.41 14.62
CA GLY A 577 25.90 -61.33 13.15
C GLY A 577 24.65 -60.67 12.56
N ARG A 578 24.75 -59.39 12.22
CA ARG A 578 23.80 -58.55 11.43
C ARG A 578 23.69 -59.02 9.96
N PRO A 579 22.84 -58.46 9.08
CA PRO A 579 22.16 -57.14 9.07
C PRO A 579 20.71 -57.14 9.56
#